data_AF-A0A6N8V067-F1
#
_entry.id   AF-A0A6N8V067-F1
#
_cell.length_a   1.000
_cell.length_b   1.000
_cell.length_c   1.000
_cell.angle_alpha   90.00
_cell.angle_beta   90.00
_cell.angle_gamma   90.00
#
_symmetry.space_group_name_H-M   'P 1'
#
loop_
_entity.id
_entity.type
_entity.pdbx_description
1 polymer ?
#
loop_
_entity_poly.entity_id
_entity_poly.type
_entity_poly.pdbx_seq_one_letter_code
_entity_poly.pdbx_strand_id
1 'polypeptide(L)'
;MTDTQNHSLPEDGYDVLLEFDLDTQVLDDQWDYCDYMSSYVARMVSHNRADPFMYSNLLSATLNELFETVYRTRKEAGQFRFQILRKGSIDRITMLVPCAVDEQQFYIKTAEELRTADASEKYMDLLFSDEGFDRRVGLYELAISYKAAVSADAVEDRAIRLTVDLALEPETD
;
A
#
# COMPACT_ATOMS: atom_id res chain seq x y z
N MET A 1 6.54 -18.92 25.34
CA MET A 1 7.58 -18.09 24.70
C MET A 1 6.86 -16.86 24.20
N THR A 2 7.12 -15.72 24.82
CA THR A 2 6.57 -14.42 24.45
C THR A 2 7.19 -13.99 23.14
N ASP A 3 6.40 -13.98 22.06
CA ASP A 3 6.81 -13.48 20.76
C ASP A 3 7.18 -12.01 20.87
N THR A 4 8.40 -11.71 20.46
CA THR A 4 9.01 -10.40 20.47
C THR A 4 8.21 -9.50 19.54
N GLN A 5 7.50 -8.52 20.12
CA GLN A 5 6.95 -7.38 19.39
C GLN A 5 8.11 -6.67 18.69
N ASN A 6 8.34 -7.04 17.43
CA ASN A 6 9.25 -6.34 16.54
C ASN A 6 8.51 -5.09 16.04
N HIS A 7 8.31 -4.10 16.92
CA HIS A 7 7.92 -2.76 16.49
C HIS A 7 9.04 -2.28 15.57
N SER A 8 8.72 -2.02 14.31
CA SER A 8 9.60 -1.27 13.41
C SER A 8 9.86 0.07 14.10
N LEU A 9 11.11 0.32 14.49
CA LEU A 9 11.50 1.67 14.91
C LEU A 9 11.09 2.65 13.80
N PRO A 10 10.55 3.84 14.12
CA PRO A 10 10.27 4.85 13.10
C PRO A 10 11.52 5.07 12.26
N GLU A 11 11.39 4.92 10.94
CA GLU A 11 12.46 5.25 10.00
C GLU A 11 12.82 6.74 10.16
N ASP A 12 14.12 7.08 10.10
CA ASP A 12 14.63 8.41 10.49
C ASP A 12 13.78 9.59 9.97
N GLY A 13 13.11 10.26 10.91
CA GLY A 13 12.31 11.46 10.67
C GLY A 13 10.84 11.24 10.29
N TYR A 14 10.32 10.01 10.38
CA TYR A 14 8.89 9.72 10.23
C TYR A 14 8.21 9.51 11.60
N ASP A 15 7.04 10.12 11.79
CA ASP A 15 6.17 9.87 12.94
C ASP A 15 5.16 8.77 12.61
N VAL A 16 5.01 7.78 13.50
CA VAL A 16 3.98 6.73 13.34
C VAL A 16 2.61 7.31 13.67
N LEU A 17 1.69 7.28 12.71
CA LEU A 17 0.32 7.77 12.92
C LEU A 17 -0.62 6.64 13.35
N LEU A 18 -0.47 5.47 12.72
CA LEU A 18 -1.29 4.30 12.98
C LEU A 18 -0.55 3.04 12.53
N GLU A 19 -0.62 2.00 13.36
CA GLU A 19 -0.07 0.67 13.08
C GLU A 19 -1.06 -0.38 13.58
N PHE A 20 -1.24 -1.45 12.81
CA PHE A 20 -1.94 -2.63 13.28
C PHE A 20 -1.41 -3.90 12.59
N ASP A 21 -1.63 -5.01 13.28
CA ASP A 21 -1.40 -6.35 12.77
C ASP A 21 -2.73 -7.10 12.68
N LEU A 22 -2.92 -7.86 11.61
CA LEU A 22 -4.07 -8.73 11.39
C LEU A 22 -3.60 -10.13 10.99
N ASP A 23 -4.35 -11.15 11.39
CA ASP A 23 -4.24 -12.44 10.72
C ASP A 23 -4.74 -12.28 9.28
N THR A 24 -4.01 -12.82 8.31
CA THR A 24 -4.39 -12.76 6.91
C THR A 24 -5.78 -13.31 6.66
N GLN A 25 -6.23 -14.32 7.43
CA GLN A 25 -7.58 -14.89 7.29
C GLN A 25 -8.67 -13.84 7.46
N VAL A 26 -8.50 -12.90 8.41
CA VAL A 26 -9.47 -11.82 8.63
C VAL A 26 -9.64 -10.95 7.40
N LEU A 27 -8.55 -10.69 6.67
CA LEU A 27 -8.59 -9.93 5.42
C LEU A 27 -9.15 -10.74 4.24
N ASP A 28 -9.00 -12.08 4.23
CA ASP A 28 -9.50 -12.96 3.16
C ASP A 28 -11.01 -13.19 3.27
N ASP A 29 -11.58 -12.98 4.46
CA ASP A 29 -12.96 -13.34 4.77
C ASP A 29 -13.98 -12.49 4.01
N GLN A 30 -13.73 -11.18 3.85
CA GLN A 30 -14.67 -10.25 3.23
C GLN A 30 -13.97 -9.14 2.45
N TRP A 31 -14.22 -9.10 1.13
CA TRP A 31 -13.77 -8.03 0.24
C TRP A 31 -14.06 -6.62 0.78
N ASP A 32 -15.25 -6.42 1.35
CA ASP A 32 -15.72 -5.15 1.91
C ASP A 32 -14.82 -4.60 3.04
N TYR A 33 -13.96 -5.44 3.63
CA TYR A 33 -13.00 -4.98 4.63
C TYR A 33 -11.94 -4.04 4.05
N CYS A 34 -11.64 -4.12 2.75
CA CYS A 34 -10.76 -3.13 2.09
C CYS A 34 -11.34 -1.72 2.22
N ASP A 35 -12.65 -1.56 1.97
CA ASP A 35 -13.35 -0.28 2.08
C ASP A 35 -13.45 0.20 3.54
N TYR A 36 -13.80 -0.71 4.47
CA TYR A 36 -13.92 -0.35 5.89
C TYR A 36 -12.58 0.07 6.49
N MET A 37 -11.51 -0.65 6.19
CA MET A 37 -10.18 -0.36 6.70
C MET A 37 -9.63 0.93 6.08
N SER A 38 -9.75 1.11 4.77
CA SER A 38 -9.30 2.33 4.10
C SER A 38 -10.02 3.57 4.63
N SER A 39 -11.35 3.51 4.76
CA SER A 39 -12.16 4.57 5.33
C SER A 39 -11.79 4.88 6.79
N TYR A 40 -11.59 3.84 7.62
CA TYR A 40 -11.23 4.00 9.02
C TYR A 40 -9.86 4.66 9.18
N VAL A 41 -8.84 4.11 8.52
CA VAL A 41 -7.46 4.62 8.60
C VAL A 41 -7.41 6.06 8.10
N ALA A 42 -8.00 6.36 6.94
CA ALA A 42 -7.99 7.70 6.38
C ALA A 42 -8.60 8.74 7.34
N ARG A 43 -9.75 8.42 7.96
CA ARG A 43 -10.38 9.33 8.94
C ARG A 43 -9.51 9.57 10.18
N MET A 44 -8.83 8.53 10.66
CA MET A 44 -8.00 8.64 11.86
C MET A 44 -6.77 9.54 11.66
N VAL A 45 -6.15 9.47 10.48
CA VAL A 45 -4.83 10.09 10.22
C VAL A 45 -4.88 11.42 9.45
N SER A 46 -6.07 11.87 9.04
CA SER A 46 -6.25 13.10 8.25
C SER A 46 -6.50 14.37 9.08
N HIS A 47 -6.76 14.25 10.38
CA HIS A 47 -7.28 15.35 11.21
C HIS A 47 -6.37 16.58 11.32
N ASN A 48 -5.07 16.42 11.07
CA ASN A 48 -4.03 17.45 11.15
C ASN A 48 -3.54 17.92 9.77
N ARG A 49 -4.29 17.63 8.71
CA ARG A 49 -4.04 18.10 7.33
C ARG A 49 -4.75 19.43 7.07
N ALA A 50 -4.31 20.18 6.05
CA ALA A 50 -4.84 21.50 5.72
C ALA A 50 -6.30 21.44 5.24
N ASP A 51 -6.64 20.43 4.43
CA ASP A 51 -8.02 20.06 4.09
C ASP A 51 -8.25 18.58 4.45
N PRO A 52 -8.68 18.29 5.70
CA PRO A 52 -8.87 16.92 6.19
C PRO A 52 -9.92 16.13 5.38
N PHE A 53 -10.90 16.81 4.77
CA PHE A 53 -11.96 16.13 4.03
C PHE A 53 -11.46 15.66 2.67
N MET A 54 -10.83 16.56 1.91
CA MET A 54 -10.21 16.20 0.63
C MET A 54 -9.12 15.15 0.86
N TYR A 55 -8.28 15.35 1.87
CA TYR A 55 -7.19 14.43 2.20
C TYR A 55 -7.72 13.05 2.55
N SER A 56 -8.71 12.95 3.43
CA SER A 56 -9.30 11.66 3.81
C SER A 56 -9.93 10.95 2.61
N ASN A 57 -10.53 11.68 1.67
CA ASN A 57 -11.11 11.05 0.47
C ASN A 57 -10.02 10.48 -0.44
N LEU A 58 -8.97 11.24 -0.73
CA LEU A 58 -7.86 10.78 -1.55
C LEU A 58 -7.14 9.61 -0.89
N LEU A 59 -6.78 9.75 0.39
CA LEU A 59 -6.09 8.70 1.13
C LEU A 59 -6.95 7.42 1.24
N SER A 60 -8.26 7.54 1.45
CA SER A 60 -9.15 6.37 1.49
C SER A 60 -9.17 5.65 0.15
N ALA A 61 -9.24 6.37 -0.97
CA ALA A 61 -9.21 5.75 -2.30
C ALA A 61 -7.87 5.05 -2.55
N THR A 62 -6.75 5.70 -2.22
CA THR A 62 -5.40 5.12 -2.34
C THR A 62 -5.23 3.89 -1.45
N LEU A 63 -5.69 3.93 -0.20
CA LEU A 63 -5.64 2.79 0.71
C LEU A 63 -6.54 1.65 0.24
N ASN A 64 -7.71 1.95 -0.32
CA ASN A 64 -8.59 0.92 -0.86
C ASN A 64 -7.91 0.15 -1.99
N GLU A 65 -7.35 0.86 -2.99
CA GLU A 65 -6.61 0.23 -4.08
C GLU A 65 -5.44 -0.62 -3.58
N LEU A 66 -4.74 -0.14 -2.55
CA LEU A 66 -3.61 -0.85 -1.96
C LEU A 66 -4.07 -2.14 -1.23
N PHE A 67 -5.14 -2.08 -0.44
CA PHE A 67 -5.71 -3.25 0.23
C PHE A 67 -6.29 -4.25 -0.77
N GLU A 68 -7.01 -3.78 -1.80
CA GLU A 68 -7.52 -4.64 -2.87
C GLU A 68 -6.38 -5.34 -3.62
N THR A 69 -5.29 -4.63 -3.90
CA THR A 69 -4.10 -5.20 -4.56
C THR A 69 -3.54 -6.36 -3.74
N VAL A 70 -3.43 -6.19 -2.42
CA VAL A 70 -2.96 -7.25 -1.51
C VAL A 70 -3.97 -8.39 -1.45
N TYR A 71 -5.26 -8.09 -1.29
CA TYR A 71 -6.32 -9.10 -1.23
C TYR A 71 -6.30 -10.01 -2.46
N ARG A 72 -6.20 -9.44 -3.67
CA ARG A 72 -6.28 -10.20 -4.94
C ARG A 72 -5.09 -11.11 -5.19
N THR A 73 -3.94 -10.81 -4.58
CA THR A 73 -2.67 -11.47 -4.89
C THR A 73 -2.19 -12.38 -3.77
N ARG A 74 -2.73 -12.25 -2.56
CA ARG A 74 -2.35 -13.07 -1.43
C ARG A 74 -2.91 -14.49 -1.54
N LYS A 75 -2.05 -15.46 -1.22
CA LYS A 75 -2.43 -16.88 -1.06
C LYS A 75 -1.92 -17.52 0.22
N GLU A 76 -0.95 -16.87 0.86
CA GLU A 76 -0.27 -17.41 2.04
C GLU A 76 -0.91 -16.92 3.33
N ALA A 77 -1.05 -17.86 4.29
CA ALA A 77 -1.50 -17.54 5.63
C ALA A 77 -0.35 -16.92 6.46
N GLY A 78 -0.68 -15.99 7.35
CA GLY A 78 0.29 -15.41 8.27
C GLY A 78 -0.19 -14.12 8.90
N GLN A 79 0.76 -13.30 9.34
CA GLN A 79 0.48 -12.00 9.92
C GLN A 79 0.68 -10.92 8.86
N PHE A 80 -0.39 -10.19 8.54
CA PHE A 80 -0.34 -8.96 7.78
C PHE A 80 -0.07 -7.80 8.74
N ARG A 81 0.94 -6.98 8.45
CA ARG A 81 1.23 -5.75 9.19
C ARG A 81 1.01 -4.55 8.30
N PHE A 82 0.34 -3.54 8.84
CA PHE A 82 0.13 -2.26 8.20
C PHE A 82 0.64 -1.14 9.09
N GLN A 83 1.33 -0.18 8.49
CA GLN A 83 1.75 1.04 9.16
C GLN A 83 1.53 2.23 8.23
N ILE A 84 1.09 3.34 8.80
CA ILE A 84 1.16 4.64 8.13
C ILE A 84 1.98 5.61 8.99
N LEU A 85 3.00 6.17 8.37
CA LEU A 85 3.93 7.11 8.96
C LEU A 85 3.87 8.45 8.21
N ARG A 86 4.34 9.53 8.83
CA ARG A 86 4.36 10.86 8.23
C ARG A 86 5.66 11.60 8.44
N LYS A 87 6.10 12.30 7.40
CA LYS A 87 7.23 13.25 7.42
C LYS A 87 6.88 14.45 6.55
N GLY A 88 6.47 15.55 7.21
CA GLY A 88 6.01 16.74 6.50
C GLY A 88 4.79 16.47 5.62
N SER A 89 4.90 16.73 4.31
CA SER A 89 3.86 16.48 3.31
C SER A 89 3.74 15.01 2.89
N ILE A 90 4.73 14.17 3.24
CA ILE A 90 4.79 12.77 2.80
C ILE A 90 4.15 11.86 3.83
N ASP A 91 3.14 11.09 3.41
CA ASP A 91 2.67 9.90 4.12
C ASP A 91 3.31 8.66 3.51
N ARG A 92 3.94 7.85 4.36
CA ARG A 92 4.51 6.56 4.00
C ARG A 92 3.61 5.46 4.51
N ILE A 93 3.07 4.67 3.61
CA ILE A 93 2.34 3.45 3.95
C ILE A 93 3.32 2.28 3.80
N THR A 94 3.46 1.47 4.83
CA THR A 94 4.18 0.20 4.75
C THR A 94 3.25 -0.96 5.02
N MET A 95 3.41 -2.04 4.25
CA MET A 95 2.72 -3.29 4.48
C MET A 95 3.69 -4.44 4.42
N LEU A 96 3.67 -5.29 5.44
CA LEU A 96 4.31 -6.60 5.39
C LEU A 96 3.23 -7.63 5.06
N VAL A 97 3.36 -8.24 3.88
CA VAL A 97 2.37 -9.20 3.36
C VAL A 97 3.03 -10.58 3.27
N PRO A 98 2.51 -11.60 3.97
CA PRO A 98 2.93 -12.99 3.74
C PRO A 98 2.66 -13.40 2.29
N CYS A 99 3.67 -13.91 1.61
CA CYS A 99 3.55 -14.32 0.21
C CYS A 99 4.68 -15.28 -0.20
N ALA A 100 4.43 -16.05 -1.25
CA ALA A 100 5.43 -16.95 -1.82
C ALA A 100 6.46 -16.19 -2.68
N VAL A 101 7.58 -16.84 -3.00
CA VAL A 101 8.70 -16.22 -3.75
C VAL A 101 8.26 -15.70 -5.13
N ASP A 102 7.35 -16.39 -5.82
CA ASP A 102 6.83 -15.93 -7.12
C ASP A 102 5.97 -14.66 -6.99
N GLU A 103 5.22 -14.52 -5.91
CA GLU A 103 4.48 -13.31 -5.55
C GLU A 103 5.40 -12.16 -5.15
N GLN A 104 6.48 -12.43 -4.40
CA GLN A 104 7.52 -11.43 -4.14
C GLN A 104 8.11 -10.89 -5.44
N GLN A 105 8.48 -11.79 -6.37
CA GLN A 105 9.05 -11.40 -7.67
C GLN A 105 8.06 -10.61 -8.52
N PHE A 106 6.77 -10.91 -8.41
CA PHE A 106 5.73 -10.09 -9.03
C PHE A 106 5.78 -8.65 -8.55
N TYR A 107 5.71 -8.43 -7.23
CA TYR A 107 5.70 -7.09 -6.64
C TYR A 107 6.97 -6.30 -6.95
N ILE A 108 8.14 -6.94 -6.83
CA ILE A 108 9.44 -6.31 -7.10
C ILE A 108 9.52 -5.85 -8.55
N LYS A 109 9.18 -6.73 -9.50
CA LYS A 109 9.22 -6.38 -10.93
C LYS A 109 8.22 -5.30 -11.28
N THR A 110 7.00 -5.35 -10.76
CA THR A 110 6.01 -4.29 -11.01
C THR A 110 6.50 -2.96 -10.44
N ALA A 111 7.04 -2.93 -9.20
CA ALA A 111 7.61 -1.70 -8.64
C ALA A 111 8.79 -1.16 -9.46
N GLU A 112 9.63 -2.03 -10.05
CA GLU A 112 10.68 -1.65 -10.99
C GLU A 112 10.12 -1.06 -12.29
N GLU A 113 9.09 -1.67 -12.86
CA GLU A 113 8.39 -1.20 -14.06
C GLU A 113 7.75 0.17 -13.86
N LEU A 114 7.23 0.48 -12.66
CA LEU A 114 6.61 1.79 -12.37
C LEU A 114 7.62 2.95 -12.43
N ARG A 115 8.93 2.67 -12.38
CA ARG A 115 9.98 3.69 -12.46
C ARG A 115 10.45 3.96 -13.89
N THR A 116 9.92 3.23 -14.89
CA THR A 116 10.31 3.43 -16.29
C THR A 116 9.49 4.53 -16.95
N ALA A 117 10.06 5.18 -17.98
CA ALA A 117 9.42 6.28 -18.69
C ALA A 117 8.14 5.87 -19.44
N ASP A 118 7.96 4.58 -19.74
CA ASP A 118 6.79 4.01 -20.43
C ASP A 118 5.71 3.48 -19.47
N ALA A 119 5.82 3.71 -18.15
CA ALA A 119 4.86 3.21 -17.17
C ALA A 119 3.42 3.69 -17.44
N SER A 120 3.24 4.94 -17.88
CA SER A 120 1.91 5.45 -18.23
C SER A 120 1.32 4.77 -19.46
N GLU A 121 2.12 4.43 -20.47
CA GLU A 121 1.66 3.72 -21.66
C GLU A 121 1.25 2.29 -21.29
N LYS A 122 2.09 1.59 -20.52
CA LYS A 122 1.77 0.27 -19.98
C LYS A 122 0.49 0.27 -19.13
N TYR A 123 0.26 1.31 -18.32
CA TYR A 123 -0.98 1.42 -17.56
C TYR A 123 -2.21 1.48 -18.47
N MET A 124 -2.15 2.28 -19.54
CA MET A 124 -3.25 2.38 -20.50
C MET A 124 -3.48 1.04 -21.22
N ASP A 125 -2.42 0.35 -21.62
CA ASP A 125 -2.53 -0.98 -22.22
C ASP A 125 -3.18 -1.99 -21.27
N LEU A 126 -2.87 -1.93 -19.97
CA LEU A 126 -3.48 -2.80 -18.96
C LEU A 126 -4.97 -2.49 -18.77
N LEU A 127 -5.37 -1.21 -18.77
CA LEU A 127 -6.78 -0.80 -18.61
C LEU A 127 -7.67 -1.19 -19.80
N PHE A 128 -7.11 -1.18 -21.01
CA PHE A 128 -7.84 -1.53 -22.23
C PHE A 128 -7.57 -2.95 -22.73
N SER A 129 -6.88 -3.76 -21.93
CA SER A 129 -6.65 -5.18 -22.21
C SER A 129 -7.98 -5.95 -22.20
N ASP A 130 -8.20 -6.75 -23.24
CA ASP A 130 -9.32 -7.71 -23.28
C ASP A 130 -9.04 -8.96 -22.41
N GLU A 131 -7.82 -9.12 -21.88
CA GLU A 131 -7.37 -10.28 -21.09
C GLU A 131 -7.72 -10.17 -19.59
N GLY A 132 -8.98 -9.87 -19.27
CA GLY A 132 -9.47 -9.84 -17.88
C GLY A 132 -8.72 -8.86 -16.96
N PHE A 133 -8.88 -9.04 -15.65
CA PHE A 133 -8.24 -8.16 -14.66
C PHE A 133 -6.75 -8.52 -14.47
N ASP A 134 -5.85 -7.61 -14.85
CA ASP A 134 -4.43 -7.74 -14.54
C ASP A 134 -4.14 -7.23 -13.13
N ARG A 135 -3.54 -8.09 -12.29
CA ARG A 135 -3.18 -7.78 -10.90
C ARG A 135 -2.22 -6.59 -10.72
N ARG A 136 -1.56 -6.13 -11.78
CA ARG A 136 -0.69 -4.94 -11.75
C ARG A 136 -1.46 -3.63 -11.71
N VAL A 137 -2.71 -3.62 -12.20
CA VAL A 137 -3.51 -2.40 -12.39
C VAL A 137 -3.54 -1.53 -11.14
N GLY A 138 -3.75 -2.12 -9.96
CA GLY A 138 -3.78 -1.36 -8.71
C GLY A 138 -2.47 -0.64 -8.39
N LEU A 139 -1.31 -1.30 -8.56
CA LEU A 139 -0.01 -0.63 -8.34
C LEU A 139 0.29 0.45 -9.38
N TYR A 140 -0.14 0.25 -10.63
CA TYR A 140 -0.05 1.29 -11.65
C TYR A 140 -0.97 2.47 -11.34
N GLU A 141 -2.20 2.23 -10.89
CA GLU A 141 -3.11 3.29 -10.51
C GLU A 141 -2.55 4.14 -9.36
N LEU A 142 -1.97 3.52 -8.33
CA LEU A 142 -1.27 4.21 -7.25
C LEU A 142 -0.15 5.14 -7.80
N ALA A 143 0.72 4.60 -8.65
CA ALA A 143 1.86 5.37 -9.15
C ALA A 143 1.47 6.45 -10.17
N ILE A 144 0.50 6.19 -11.03
CA ILE A 144 0.15 7.09 -12.14
C ILE A 144 -0.95 8.09 -11.75
N SER A 145 -2.03 7.63 -11.14
CA SER A 145 -3.17 8.48 -10.77
C SER A 145 -2.88 9.29 -9.49
N TYR A 146 -2.25 8.65 -8.50
CA TYR A 146 -1.94 9.27 -7.20
C TYR A 146 -0.49 9.76 -7.08
N LYS A 147 0.33 9.57 -8.13
CA LYS A 147 1.75 9.95 -8.15
C LYS A 147 2.55 9.34 -7.00
N ALA A 148 2.13 8.15 -6.54
CA ALA A 148 2.77 7.47 -5.43
C ALA A 148 4.15 6.94 -5.84
N ALA A 149 5.14 7.07 -4.95
CA ALA A 149 6.39 6.34 -5.12
C ALA A 149 6.23 4.95 -4.49
N VAL A 150 6.23 3.92 -5.32
CA VAL A 150 6.03 2.53 -4.91
C VAL A 150 7.37 1.78 -4.91
N SER A 151 7.68 1.11 -3.80
CA SER A 151 8.79 0.16 -3.71
C SER A 151 8.32 -1.17 -3.10
N ALA A 152 9.06 -2.23 -3.41
CA ALA A 152 8.78 -3.56 -2.93
C ALA A 152 10.11 -4.27 -2.62
N ASP A 153 10.21 -4.86 -1.44
CA ASP A 153 11.41 -5.53 -0.96
C ASP A 153 11.05 -6.91 -0.39
N ALA A 154 11.74 -7.96 -0.84
CA ALA A 154 11.57 -9.29 -0.27
C ALA A 154 12.05 -9.29 1.20
N VAL A 155 11.23 -9.86 2.08
CA VAL A 155 11.56 -10.07 3.48
C VAL A 155 11.62 -11.57 3.72
N GLU A 156 12.84 -12.10 3.73
CA GLU A 156 13.08 -13.54 3.69
C GLU A 156 12.36 -14.18 2.48
N ASP A 157 12.18 -15.50 2.47
CA ASP A 157 11.50 -16.22 1.38
C ASP A 157 9.98 -16.40 1.66
N ARG A 158 9.38 -15.53 2.49
CA ARG A 158 7.99 -15.71 2.98
C ARG A 158 7.13 -14.45 3.04
N ALA A 159 7.68 -13.28 2.76
CA ALA A 159 6.92 -12.03 2.82
C ALA A 159 7.48 -10.97 1.88
N ILE A 160 6.63 -10.02 1.48
CA ILE A 160 7.03 -8.80 0.78
C ILE A 160 6.75 -7.61 1.68
N ARG A 161 7.67 -6.65 1.71
CA ARG A 161 7.41 -5.30 2.21
C ARG A 161 7.04 -4.41 1.04
N LEU A 162 5.82 -3.91 1.02
CA LEU A 162 5.40 -2.85 0.12
C LEU A 162 5.53 -1.51 0.84
N THR A 163 6.16 -0.54 0.19
CA THR A 163 6.26 0.83 0.67
C THR A 163 5.66 1.76 -0.38
N VAL A 164 4.74 2.62 0.05
CA VAL A 164 4.04 3.57 -0.81
C VAL A 164 4.15 4.96 -0.18
N ASP A 165 4.91 5.85 -0.81
CA ASP A 165 5.02 7.24 -0.39
C ASP A 165 4.05 8.12 -1.18
N LEU A 166 3.28 8.93 -0.46
CA LEU A 166 2.23 9.79 -0.98
C LEU A 166 2.46 11.24 -0.56
N ALA A 167 2.48 12.14 -1.53
CA ALA A 167 2.42 13.58 -1.31
C ALA A 167 1.06 14.12 -1.78
N LEU A 168 0.01 13.87 -0.99
CA LEU A 168 -1.37 14.24 -1.35
C LEU A 168 -1.67 15.73 -1.09
N GLU A 169 -0.83 16.39 -0.31
CA GLU A 169 -0.86 17.86 -0.17
C GLU A 169 0.25 18.47 -1.02
N PRO A 170 0.00 19.64 -1.63
CA PRO A 170 1.07 20.42 -2.22
C PRO A 170 2.10 20.79 -1.13
N GLU A 171 3.38 20.86 -1.50
CA GLU A 171 4.39 21.44 -0.60
C GLU A 171 3.95 22.86 -0.22
N THR A 172 3.94 23.12 1.08
CA THR A 172 3.75 24.47 1.60
C THR A 172 5.13 25.12 1.66
N ASP A 173 5.33 26.15 0.83
CA ASP A 173 6.54 27.00 0.82
C ASP A 173 6.78 27.69 2.18
#